data_AF-A0AA86UN40-F1
#
_entry.id   AF-A0AA86UN40-F1
#
_cell.length_a   1.000
_cell.length_b   1.000
_cell.length_c   1.000
_cell.angle_alpha   90.00
_cell.angle_beta   90.00
_cell.angle_gamma   90.00
#
_symmetry.space_group_name_H-M   'P 1'
#
loop_
_entity.id
_entity.type
_entity.pdbx_description
1 polymer ?
#
loop_
_entity_poly.entity_id
_entity_poly.type
_entity_poly.pdbx_seq_one_letter_code
_entity_poly.pdbx_strand_id
1 'polypeptide(L)'
;MKMGLLHDVQESIVGDITPFCGVSDEKKHDLEMKAAEIFAAQQPEMKELFDEYEANTTQEAKFVHDCDKLDMLIQAWIYEQQQGVKLDQFFEHCDLPKSFDVLIQVRKEIEKSRAK
;
A
#
# COMPACT_ATOMS: atom_id res chain seq x y z
N MET A 1 -12.28 -4.59 -6.50
CA MET A 1 -11.33 -5.10 -7.52
C MET A 1 -10.67 -3.97 -8.32
N LYS A 2 -11.42 -3.07 -9.00
CA LYS A 2 -10.82 -1.96 -9.77
C LYS A 2 -9.84 -1.11 -8.96
N MET A 3 -10.23 -0.69 -7.76
CA MET A 3 -9.37 0.11 -6.88
C MET A 3 -8.04 -0.56 -6.57
N GLY A 4 -8.02 -1.86 -6.25
CA GLY A 4 -6.77 -2.60 -6.02
C GLY A 4 -5.86 -2.72 -7.24
N LEU A 5 -6.39 -2.59 -8.47
CA LEU A 5 -5.56 -2.54 -9.68
C LEU A 5 -5.01 -1.13 -9.97
N LEU A 6 -5.65 -0.10 -9.41
CA LEU A 6 -5.39 1.29 -9.76
C LEU A 6 -4.73 2.08 -8.62
N HIS A 7 -4.64 1.55 -7.41
CA HIS A 7 -4.11 2.27 -6.25
C HIS A 7 -2.67 2.79 -6.47
N ASP A 8 -1.81 2.01 -7.14
CA ASP A 8 -0.42 2.40 -7.44
C ASP A 8 -0.21 2.85 -8.90
N VAL A 9 -1.27 3.12 -9.66
CA VAL A 9 -1.10 3.45 -11.09
C VAL A 9 -0.31 4.75 -11.31
N GLN A 10 -0.39 5.67 -10.34
CA GLN A 10 0.31 6.95 -10.30
C GLN A 10 1.83 6.77 -10.21
N GLU A 11 2.29 5.70 -9.56
CA GLU A 11 3.71 5.37 -9.42
C GLU A 11 4.37 5.05 -10.78
N SER A 12 3.60 4.70 -11.80
CA SER A 12 4.13 4.54 -13.16
C SER A 12 4.65 5.85 -13.78
N ILE A 13 4.19 7.00 -13.26
CA ILE A 13 4.63 8.34 -13.68
C ILE A 13 5.57 8.95 -12.63
N VAL A 14 5.20 8.86 -11.35
CA VAL A 14 5.90 9.51 -10.24
C VAL A 14 7.12 8.69 -9.76
N GLY A 15 7.10 7.38 -10.01
CA GLY A 15 7.98 6.40 -9.37
C GLY A 15 7.46 5.97 -7.99
N ASP A 16 7.96 4.83 -7.50
CA ASP A 16 7.74 4.36 -6.13
C ASP A 16 8.51 5.25 -5.14
N ILE A 17 7.82 6.25 -4.57
CA ILE A 17 8.38 7.17 -3.59
C ILE A 17 8.22 6.55 -2.19
N THR A 18 9.35 6.05 -1.67
CA THR A 18 9.46 5.53 -0.32
C THR A 18 9.83 6.63 0.70
N PRO A 19 9.62 6.40 2.01
CA PRO A 19 10.03 7.35 3.05
C PRO A 19 11.54 7.70 3.06
N PHE A 20 12.38 6.86 2.47
CA PHE A 20 13.82 7.08 2.38
C PHE A 20 14.22 8.03 1.24
N CYS A 21 13.29 8.39 0.34
CA CYS A 21 13.54 9.32 -0.74
C CYS A 21 13.63 10.79 -0.28
N GLY A 22 13.29 11.09 0.98
CA GLY A 22 13.35 12.45 1.52
C GLY A 22 12.29 13.40 0.95
N VAL A 23 11.24 12.86 0.35
CA VAL A 23 10.08 13.59 -0.15
C VAL A 23 9.02 13.61 0.97
N SER A 24 8.44 14.78 1.25
CA SER A 24 7.36 14.88 2.24
C SER A 24 6.08 14.24 1.72
N ASP A 25 5.22 13.75 2.63
CA ASP A 25 3.93 13.15 2.26
C ASP A 25 3.06 14.10 1.43
N GLU A 26 3.03 15.39 1.79
CA GLU A 26 2.32 16.43 1.02
C GLU A 26 2.86 16.55 -0.42
N LYS A 27 4.18 16.50 -0.59
CA LYS A 27 4.82 16.58 -1.91
C LYS A 27 4.57 15.32 -2.72
N LYS A 28 4.58 14.15 -2.08
CA LYS A 28 4.23 12.86 -2.70
C LYS A 28 2.79 12.91 -3.22
N HIS A 29 1.85 13.27 -2.35
CA HIS A 29 0.43 13.39 -2.70
C HIS A 29 0.20 14.40 -3.85
N ASP A 30 0.84 15.56 -3.82
CA ASP A 30 0.76 16.55 -4.92
C ASP A 30 1.24 16.00 -6.28
N LEU A 31 2.26 15.14 -6.28
CA LEU A 31 2.78 14.51 -7.49
C LEU A 31 1.83 13.44 -8.01
N GLU A 32 1.31 12.61 -7.12
CA GLU A 32 0.36 11.55 -7.44
C GLU A 32 -0.97 12.11 -7.94
N MET A 33 -1.46 13.21 -7.35
CA MET A 33 -2.64 13.93 -7.83
C MET A 33 -2.46 14.44 -9.26
N LYS A 34 -1.29 15.00 -9.59
CA LYS A 34 -0.98 15.43 -10.97
C LYS A 34 -0.90 14.25 -11.93
N ALA A 35 -0.36 13.12 -11.50
CA ALA A 35 -0.36 11.89 -12.30
C ALA A 35 -1.79 11.37 -12.51
N ALA A 36 -2.63 11.40 -11.48
CA ALA A 36 -4.04 11.03 -11.55
C ALA A 36 -4.81 11.89 -12.57
N GLU A 37 -4.53 13.20 -12.66
CA GLU A 37 -5.13 14.08 -13.68
C GLU A 37 -4.81 13.64 -15.12
N ILE A 38 -3.59 13.13 -15.36
CA ILE A 38 -3.20 12.62 -16.69
C ILE A 38 -4.04 11.38 -17.05
N PHE A 39 -4.23 10.47 -16.10
CA PHE A 39 -5.09 9.30 -16.29
C PHE A 39 -6.57 9.68 -16.45
N ALA A 40 -7.02 10.67 -15.68
CA ALA A 40 -8.39 11.19 -15.72
C ALA A 40 -8.77 11.77 -17.09
N ALA A 41 -7.80 12.35 -17.81
CA ALA A 41 -8.03 12.88 -19.16
C ALA A 41 -8.49 11.80 -20.15
N GLN A 42 -8.12 10.54 -19.94
CA GLN A 42 -8.55 9.41 -20.76
C GLN A 42 -9.72 8.64 -20.13
N GLN A 43 -9.70 8.48 -18.80
CA GLN A 43 -10.72 7.76 -18.05
C GLN A 43 -11.03 8.49 -16.74
N PRO A 44 -12.10 9.33 -16.70
CA PRO A 44 -12.44 10.13 -15.52
C PRO A 44 -12.64 9.32 -14.23
N GLU A 45 -13.18 8.09 -14.34
CA GLU A 45 -13.40 7.16 -13.22
C GLU A 45 -12.11 6.86 -12.43
N MET A 46 -10.93 6.94 -13.06
CA MET A 46 -9.66 6.66 -12.37
C MET A 46 -9.38 7.69 -11.27
N LYS A 47 -9.75 8.95 -11.49
CA LYS A 47 -9.58 9.98 -10.46
C LYS A 47 -10.52 9.76 -9.28
N GLU A 48 -11.78 9.42 -9.56
CA GLU A 48 -12.78 9.16 -8.52
C GLU A 48 -12.35 7.98 -7.63
N LEU A 49 -11.86 6.90 -8.24
CA LEU A 49 -11.34 5.74 -7.51
C LEU A 49 -10.07 6.07 -6.71
N PHE A 50 -9.19 6.92 -7.24
CA PHE A 50 -7.99 7.38 -6.53
C PHE A 50 -8.36 8.25 -5.33
N ASP A 51 -9.23 9.25 -5.52
CA ASP A 51 -9.73 10.11 -4.43
C ASP A 51 -10.43 9.27 -3.34
N GLU A 52 -11.20 8.25 -3.72
CA GLU A 52 -11.85 7.33 -2.78
C GLU A 52 -10.84 6.49 -1.99
N TYR A 53 -9.82 5.96 -2.67
CA TYR A 53 -8.73 5.21 -2.05
C TYR A 53 -7.98 6.08 -1.03
N GLU A 54 -7.51 7.26 -1.44
CA GLU A 54 -6.78 8.22 -0.60
C GLU A 54 -7.61 8.67 0.62
N ALA A 55 -8.92 8.86 0.45
CA ALA A 55 -9.81 9.21 1.56
C ALA A 55 -9.90 8.08 2.61
N ASN A 56 -9.70 6.82 2.21
CA ASN A 56 -9.69 5.64 3.07
C ASN A 56 -10.90 5.52 4.02
N THR A 57 -12.07 5.95 3.54
CA THR A 57 -13.31 5.97 4.35
C THR A 57 -14.24 4.82 4.05
N THR A 58 -14.32 4.39 2.78
CA THR A 58 -15.22 3.33 2.30
C THR A 58 -14.71 1.96 2.72
N GLN A 59 -15.59 0.95 2.66
CA GLN A 59 -15.21 -0.41 3.04
C GLN A 59 -14.18 -0.96 2.04
N GLU A 60 -14.37 -0.65 0.76
CA GLU A 60 -13.50 -1.02 -0.34
C GLU A 60 -12.11 -0.37 -0.21
N ALA A 61 -12.04 0.93 0.08
CA ALA A 61 -10.76 1.63 0.28
C ALA A 61 -9.98 1.06 1.46
N LYS A 62 -10.66 0.85 2.60
CA LYS A 62 -10.04 0.21 3.77
C LYS A 62 -9.55 -1.20 3.47
N PHE A 63 -10.30 -1.95 2.66
CA PHE A 63 -9.91 -3.31 2.29
C PHE A 63 -8.65 -3.30 1.43
N VAL A 64 -8.60 -2.45 0.41
CA VAL A 64 -7.45 -2.35 -0.48
C VAL A 64 -6.22 -1.84 0.28
N HIS A 65 -6.35 -0.84 1.16
CA HIS A 65 -5.24 -0.39 2.02
C HIS A 65 -4.70 -1.50 2.92
N ASP A 66 -5.58 -2.25 3.59
CA ASP A 66 -5.13 -3.35 4.43
C ASP A 66 -4.51 -4.48 3.60
N CYS A 67 -4.97 -4.72 2.37
CA CYS A 67 -4.38 -5.70 1.46
C CYS A 67 -2.97 -5.28 0.99
N ASP A 68 -2.80 -4.01 0.59
CA ASP A 68 -1.50 -3.44 0.20
C ASP A 68 -0.45 -3.62 1.31
N LYS A 69 -0.80 -3.22 2.54
CA LYS A 69 0.05 -3.43 3.72
C LYS A 69 0.37 -4.90 3.98
N LEU A 70 -0.60 -5.79 3.78
CA LEU A 70 -0.39 -7.22 3.97
C LEU A 70 0.56 -7.79 2.92
N ASP A 71 0.46 -7.34 1.66
CA ASP A 71 1.35 -7.74 0.58
C ASP A 71 2.80 -7.35 0.90
N MET A 72 3.02 -6.11 1.34
CA MET A 72 4.33 -5.64 1.81
C MET A 72 4.91 -6.52 2.93
N LEU A 73 4.11 -6.94 3.91
CA LEU A 73 4.56 -7.82 5.00
C LEU A 73 4.92 -9.23 4.52
N ILE A 74 4.11 -9.79 3.62
CA ILE A 74 4.37 -11.09 3.01
C ILE A 74 5.70 -11.03 2.25
N GLN A 75 5.91 -9.96 1.48
CA GLN A 75 7.12 -9.76 0.70
C GLN A 75 8.36 -9.62 1.59
N ALA A 76 8.26 -8.84 2.68
CA ALA A 76 9.33 -8.74 3.67
C ALA A 76 9.66 -10.11 4.28
N TRP A 77 8.66 -10.87 4.72
CA TRP A 77 8.87 -12.22 5.27
C TRP A 77 9.55 -13.16 4.25
N ILE A 78 9.12 -13.15 2.99
CA ILE A 78 9.74 -13.96 1.92
C ILE A 78 11.22 -13.60 1.75
N TYR A 79 11.56 -12.30 1.75
CA TYR A 79 12.95 -11.86 1.63
C TYR A 79 13.82 -12.26 2.81
N GLU A 80 13.31 -12.21 4.05
CA GLU A 80 14.05 -12.72 5.21
C GLU A 80 14.38 -14.21 5.06
N GLN A 81 13.42 -15.01 4.60
CA GLN A 81 13.62 -16.46 4.42
C GLN A 81 14.59 -16.79 3.28
N GLN A 82 14.52 -16.06 2.17
CA GLN A 82 15.33 -16.34 0.98
C GLN A 82 16.74 -15.77 1.05
N GLN A 83 16.91 -14.61 1.69
CA GLN A 83 18.16 -13.85 1.64
C GLN A 83 18.85 -13.75 3.01
N GLY A 84 18.21 -14.21 4.09
CA GLY A 84 18.80 -14.16 5.44
C GLY A 84 18.99 -12.75 5.99
N VAL A 85 18.29 -11.77 5.44
CA VAL A 85 18.27 -10.38 5.92
C VAL A 85 17.24 -10.21 7.03
N LYS A 86 17.40 -9.18 7.87
CA LYS A 86 16.39 -8.79 8.86
C LYS A 86 15.67 -7.54 8.38
N LEU A 87 14.36 -7.61 8.35
CA LEU A 87 13.46 -6.58 7.85
C LEU A 87 12.44 -6.16 8.92
N ASP A 88 12.88 -6.14 10.19
CA ASP A 88 12.07 -5.81 11.38
C ASP A 88 11.26 -4.50 11.21
N GLN A 89 11.83 -3.50 10.54
CA GLN A 89 11.20 -2.21 10.30
C GLN A 89 9.82 -2.31 9.63
N PHE A 90 9.61 -3.30 8.75
CA PHE A 90 8.33 -3.51 8.06
C PHE A 90 7.25 -4.10 8.97
N PHE A 91 7.65 -4.76 10.06
CA PHE A 91 6.74 -5.37 11.04
C PHE A 91 6.48 -4.47 12.25
N GLU A 92 7.38 -3.54 12.56
CA GLU A 92 7.30 -2.70 13.78
C GLU A 92 6.86 -1.27 13.52
N HIS A 93 7.17 -0.70 12.34
CA HIS A 93 7.00 0.73 12.08
C HIS A 93 5.95 1.04 11.01
N CYS A 94 5.39 0.04 10.36
CA CYS A 94 4.31 0.21 9.40
C CYS A 94 2.94 0.16 10.08
N ASP A 95 1.96 0.91 9.56
CA ASP A 95 0.58 0.82 10.03
C ASP A 95 -0.04 -0.48 9.50
N LEU A 96 -0.14 -1.51 10.35
CA LEU A 96 -0.49 -2.86 9.93
C LEU A 96 -2.00 -3.03 9.66
N PRO A 97 -2.41 -4.07 8.91
CA PRO A 97 -3.83 -4.35 8.65
C PRO A 97 -4.63 -4.43 9.96
N LYS A 98 -5.76 -3.72 10.02
CA LYS A 98 -6.56 -3.52 11.26
C LYS A 98 -8.07 -3.37 11.04
N SER A 99 -8.51 -3.31 9.80
CA SER A 99 -9.89 -3.01 9.42
C SER A 99 -10.74 -4.27 9.25
N PHE A 100 -10.13 -5.42 8.93
CA PHE A 100 -10.83 -6.68 8.67
C PHE A 100 -10.25 -7.86 9.44
N ASP A 101 -11.10 -8.60 10.14
CA ASP A 101 -10.70 -9.75 10.97
C ASP A 101 -9.90 -10.79 10.19
N VAL A 102 -10.29 -11.07 8.94
CA VAL A 102 -9.57 -12.04 8.09
C VAL A 102 -8.13 -11.60 7.81
N LEU A 103 -7.91 -10.32 7.52
CA LEU A 103 -6.58 -9.78 7.22
C LEU A 103 -5.72 -9.70 8.49
N ILE A 104 -6.33 -9.37 9.63
CA ILE A 104 -5.69 -9.40 10.95
C ILE A 104 -5.24 -10.83 11.30
N GLN A 105 -6.06 -11.84 11.01
CA GLN A 105 -5.71 -13.25 11.26
C GLN A 105 -4.52 -13.69 10.40
N VAL A 106 -4.51 -13.35 9.10
CA VAL A 106 -3.38 -13.68 8.21
C VAL A 106 -2.09 -13.03 8.70
N ARG A 107 -2.13 -11.73 9.04
CA ARG A 107 -1.00 -11.02 9.64
C ARG A 107 -0.43 -11.76 10.86
N LYS A 108 -1.28 -12.17 11.81
CA LYS A 108 -0.85 -12.88 13.02
C LYS A 108 -0.17 -14.21 12.72
N GLU A 109 -0.66 -14.95 11.73
CA GLU A 109 -0.02 -16.22 11.33
C GLU A 109 1.35 -15.99 10.66
N ILE A 110 1.53 -14.88 9.92
CA ILE A 110 2.83 -14.47 9.38
C ILE A 110 3.80 -14.13 10.53
N GLU A 111 3.39 -13.28 11.47
CA GLU A 111 4.21 -12.88 12.63
C GLU A 111 4.64 -14.11 13.46
N LYS A 112 3.72 -15.05 13.68
CA LYS A 112 4.00 -16.32 14.39
C LYS A 112 4.94 -17.25 13.62
N SER A 113 4.84 -17.27 12.29
CA SER A 113 5.72 -18.09 11.44
C SER A 113 7.13 -17.51 11.36
N ARG A 114 7.24 -16.18 11.36
CA ARG A 114 8.51 -15.43 11.40
C ARG A 114 9.27 -15.61 12.72
N ALA A 115 8.57 -15.76 13.83
CA ALA A 115 9.17 -15.94 15.15
C ALA A 115 9.78 -17.34 15.40
N LYS A 116 9.64 -18.28 14.47
CA LYS A 116 10.18 -19.64 14.55
C LYS A 116 11.50 -19.76 13.81
#